data_AF-A0A379FFC6-F1
#
_entry.id   AF-A0A379FFC6-F1
#
_cell.length_a   1.000
_cell.length_b   1.000
_cell.length_c   1.000
_cell.angle_alpha   90.00
_cell.angle_beta   90.00
_cell.angle_gamma   90.00
#
_symmetry.space_group_name_H-M   'P 1'
#
loop_
_entity.id
_entity.type
_entity.pdbx_description
1 polymer ?
#
loop_
_entity_poly.entity_id
_entity_poly.type
_entity_poly.pdbx_seq_one_letter_code
_entity_poly.pdbx_strand_id
1 'polypeptide(L)'
;MKVAFLLISKATRYRQIYKYDFYRDKNSNHLGTKHYQLTPTHDLFSLRFINGNFICGSDTHLCKSDEYRESHLDGLHIYFNPYATVPLDPDVFGHYDITHNFFDIERQECIMEHHDQSLVSRQIIGF
;
A
#
# COMPACT_ATOMS: atom_id res chain seq x y z
N MET A 1 12.81 3.64 36.47
CA MET A 1 13.52 3.19 35.24
C MET A 1 12.45 2.89 34.19
N LYS A 2 12.26 3.73 33.18
CA LYS A 2 11.31 3.46 32.09
C LYS A 2 12.01 2.54 31.09
N VAL A 3 11.54 1.31 30.95
CA VAL A 3 11.92 0.44 29.83
C VAL A 3 11.26 1.05 28.60
N ALA A 4 12.05 1.69 27.74
CA ALA A 4 11.58 2.14 26.45
C ALA A 4 11.53 0.93 25.52
N PHE A 5 10.33 0.41 25.25
CA PHE A 5 10.15 -0.56 24.18
C PHE A 5 10.44 0.16 22.86
N LEU A 6 11.43 -0.32 22.10
CA LEU A 6 11.67 0.16 20.75
C LEU A 6 10.60 -0.47 19.85
N LEU A 7 9.55 0.29 19.56
CA LEU A 7 8.51 -0.13 18.62
C LEU A 7 8.89 0.31 17.21
N ILE A 8 8.90 -0.65 16.28
CA ILE A 8 9.13 -0.41 14.86
C ILE A 8 7.80 -0.52 14.13
N SER A 9 7.47 0.48 13.32
CA SER A 9 6.37 0.42 12.36
C SER A 9 6.86 -0.16 11.04
N LYS A 10 6.21 -1.24 10.60
CA LYS A 10 6.36 -1.79 9.26
C LYS A 10 5.10 -1.46 8.46
N ALA A 11 5.23 -0.65 7.42
CA ALA A 11 4.11 -0.21 6.59
C ALA A 11 4.39 -0.52 5.12
N THR A 12 3.49 -1.26 4.49
CA THR A 12 3.60 -1.66 3.08
C THR A 12 2.57 -0.91 2.26
N ARG A 13 3.03 -0.12 1.28
CA ARG A 13 2.17 0.59 0.34
C ARG A 13 2.21 -0.08 -1.03
N TYR A 14 1.05 -0.14 -1.68
CA TYR A 14 0.93 -0.59 -3.06
C TYR A 14 1.60 0.43 -3.99
N ARG A 15 2.24 -0.07 -5.04
CA ARG A 15 2.84 0.76 -6.09
C ARG A 15 2.31 0.32 -7.45
N GLN A 16 1.85 1.27 -8.26
CA GLN A 16 1.44 1.08 -9.64
C GLN A 16 1.79 2.33 -10.46
N ILE A 17 2.66 2.14 -11.46
CA ILE A 17 3.16 3.22 -12.31
C ILE A 17 2.99 2.78 -13.76
N TYR A 18 2.53 3.64 -14.66
CA TYR A 18 2.52 3.32 -16.08
C TYR A 18 3.94 3.03 -16.57
N LYS A 19 4.13 1.99 -17.38
CA LYS A 19 5.44 1.65 -17.96
C LYS A 19 6.10 2.83 -18.65
N TYR A 20 5.31 3.63 -19.37
CA TYR A 20 5.80 4.83 -20.05
C TYR A 20 6.48 5.81 -19.07
N ASP A 21 5.81 6.13 -17.96
CA ASP A 21 6.35 7.04 -16.94
C ASP A 21 7.56 6.43 -16.22
N PHE A 22 7.52 5.12 -15.95
CA PHE A 22 8.62 4.40 -15.31
C PHE A 22 9.90 4.40 -16.17
N TYR A 23 9.81 4.22 -17.49
CA TYR A 23 11.01 4.24 -18.34
C TYR A 23 11.51 5.65 -18.68
N ARG A 24 10.71 6.69 -18.42
CA ARG A 24 11.10 8.08 -18.66
C ARG A 24 12.12 8.57 -17.62
N ASP A 25 12.01 8.15 -16.37
CA ASP A 25 12.99 8.46 -15.33
C ASP A 25 14.05 7.35 -15.24
N LYS A 26 15.22 7.61 -15.84
CA LYS A 26 16.29 6.62 -16.00
C LYS A 26 17.15 6.42 -14.75
N ASN A 27 17.09 7.32 -13.78
CA ASN A 27 18.08 7.37 -12.68
C ASN A 27 17.55 6.79 -11.36
N SER A 28 16.23 6.73 -11.18
CA SER A 28 15.60 6.27 -9.93
C SER A 28 14.94 4.89 -10.04
N ASN A 29 14.65 4.42 -11.26
CA ASN A 29 13.80 3.26 -11.48
C ASN A 29 14.57 1.95 -11.51
N HIS A 30 13.98 0.91 -10.91
CA HIS A 30 14.54 -0.44 -10.88
C HIS A 30 13.42 -1.48 -10.97
N LEU A 31 13.73 -2.64 -11.56
CA LEU A 31 12.91 -3.84 -11.45
C LEU A 31 13.47 -4.73 -10.33
N GLY A 32 12.64 -5.64 -9.84
CA GLY A 32 12.97 -6.51 -8.71
C GLY A 32 13.00 -5.77 -7.38
N THR A 33 13.71 -6.34 -6.41
CA THR A 33 13.80 -5.81 -5.05
C THR A 33 15.03 -4.90 -4.89
N LYS A 34 14.87 -3.78 -4.19
CA LYS A 34 15.96 -2.97 -3.66
C LYS A 34 15.69 -2.57 -2.21
N HIS A 35 16.79 -2.39 -1.46
CA HIS A 35 16.79 -1.81 -0.12
C HIS A 35 17.49 -0.45 -0.16
N TYR A 36 16.91 0.50 0.57
CA TYR A 36 17.46 1.82 0.80
C TYR A 36 17.40 2.12 2.29
N GLN A 37 18.50 2.61 2.86
CA GLN A 37 18.48 3.23 4.17
C GLN A 37 18.25 4.74 3.96
N LEU A 38 17.07 5.23 4.32
CA LEU A 38 16.68 6.64 4.16
C LEU A 38 17.28 7.50 5.27
N THR A 39 17.24 6.97 6.50
CA THR A 39 17.89 7.53 7.70
C THR A 39 18.44 6.37 8.55
N PRO A 40 19.23 6.62 9.60
CA PRO A 40 19.67 5.56 10.53
C PRO A 40 18.54 4.78 11.21
N THR A 41 17.30 5.27 11.14
CA THR A 41 16.11 4.71 11.81
C THR A 41 14.99 4.40 10.84
N HIS A 42 15.20 4.55 9.53
CA HIS A 42 14.19 4.38 8.48
C HIS A 42 14.76 3.66 7.27
N ASP A 43 14.32 2.43 7.07
CA ASP A 43 14.60 1.62 5.89
C ASP A 43 13.40 1.58 4.94
N LEU A 44 13.68 1.50 3.64
CA LEU A 44 12.72 1.27 2.56
C LEU A 44 13.13 0.03 1.76
N PHE A 45 12.21 -0.93 1.67
CA PHE A 45 12.31 -2.09 0.79
C PHE A 45 11.30 -1.92 -0.34
N SER A 46 11.82 -1.70 -1.55
CA SER A 46 11.02 -1.51 -2.76
C SER A 46 11.03 -2.78 -3.60
N LEU A 47 9.86 -3.20 -4.07
CA LEU A 47 9.67 -4.27 -5.05
C LEU A 47 8.99 -3.68 -6.29
N ARG A 48 9.47 -4.03 -7.48
CA ARG A 48 8.87 -3.64 -8.77
C ARG A 48 8.85 -4.80 -9.76
N PHE A 49 7.71 -5.04 -10.41
CA PHE A 49 7.57 -6.05 -11.45
C PHE A 49 6.61 -5.58 -12.55
N ILE A 50 6.74 -6.16 -13.74
CA ILE A 50 5.91 -5.82 -14.89
C ILE A 50 4.55 -6.53 -14.77
N ASN A 51 3.46 -5.78 -14.91
CA ASN A 51 2.11 -6.33 -15.05
C ASN A 51 1.33 -5.56 -16.12
N GLY A 52 1.05 -6.19 -17.26
CA GLY A 52 0.35 -5.55 -18.37
C GLY A 52 1.05 -4.27 -18.83
N ASN A 53 0.35 -3.12 -18.77
CA ASN A 53 0.89 -1.80 -19.12
C ASN A 53 1.52 -1.05 -17.94
N PHE A 54 1.59 -1.68 -16.76
CA PHE A 54 2.08 -1.09 -15.54
C PHE A 54 3.37 -1.75 -15.05
N ILE A 55 4.10 -1.01 -14.23
CA ILE A 55 5.04 -1.51 -13.25
C ILE A 55 4.34 -1.47 -11.90
N CYS A 56 4.06 -2.65 -11.35
CA CYS A 56 3.41 -2.84 -10.07
C CYS A 56 4.43 -3.23 -9.00
N GLY A 57 4.02 -3.19 -7.74
CA GLY A 57 4.83 -3.69 -6.64
C GLY A 57 4.46 -3.06 -5.32
N SER A 58 5.47 -2.85 -4.48
CA SER A 58 5.26 -2.31 -3.14
C SER A 58 6.46 -1.53 -2.63
N ASP A 59 6.18 -0.59 -1.74
CA ASP A 59 7.18 0.09 -0.91
C ASP A 59 6.90 -0.24 0.55
N THR A 60 7.83 -0.96 1.18
CA THR A 60 7.75 -1.34 2.60
C THR A 60 8.70 -0.48 3.41
N HIS A 61 8.13 0.39 4.24
CA HIS A 61 8.88 1.20 5.19
C HIS A 61 9.01 0.47 6.52
N LEU A 62 10.22 0.43 7.07
CA LEU A 62 10.49 0.05 8.44
C LEU A 62 11.10 1.26 9.15
N CYS A 63 10.39 1.84 10.10
CA CYS A 63 10.89 2.99 10.87
C CYS A 63 10.47 2.94 12.33
N LYS A 64 11.05 3.80 13.17
CA LYS A 64 10.56 3.98 14.54
C LYS A 64 9.10 4.44 14.52
N SER A 65 8.31 3.97 15.48
CA SER A 65 6.88 4.26 15.50
C SER A 65 6.52 5.75 15.62
N ASP A 66 7.41 6.58 16.18
CA ASP A 66 7.23 8.03 16.30
C ASP A 66 7.57 8.80 15.01
N GLU A 67 8.31 8.18 14.09
CA GLU A 67 8.63 8.71 12.76
C GLU A 67 7.54 8.38 11.72
N TYR A 68 6.76 7.32 11.94
CA TYR A 68 5.70 6.91 11.03
C TYR A 68 4.50 7.87 11.08
N ARG A 69 3.97 8.20 9.90
CA ARG A 69 2.78 9.04 9.72
C ARG A 69 1.83 8.38 8.74
N GLU A 70 0.55 8.37 9.12
CA GLU A 70 -0.58 7.96 8.29
C GLU A 70 -1.77 8.87 8.60
N SER A 71 -2.67 9.01 7.64
CA SER A 71 -4.00 9.59 7.81
C SER A 71 -5.02 8.48 8.07
N HIS A 72 -6.23 8.86 8.49
CA HIS A 72 -7.34 7.91 8.60
C HIS A 72 -7.73 7.27 7.26
N LEU A 73 -7.42 7.94 6.14
CA LEU A 73 -7.77 7.44 4.81
C LEU A 73 -6.80 6.37 4.33
N ASP A 74 -5.50 6.50 4.65
CA ASP A 74 -4.46 5.58 4.22
C ASP A 74 -4.82 4.12 4.48
N GLY A 75 -5.43 3.83 5.64
CA GLY A 75 -5.80 2.49 6.08
C GLY A 75 -7.29 2.13 5.96
N LEU A 76 -8.11 2.95 5.27
CA LEU A 76 -9.53 2.65 5.11
C LEU A 76 -9.75 1.74 3.91
N HIS A 77 -10.12 0.48 4.20
CA HIS A 77 -10.49 -0.53 3.20
C HIS A 77 -11.97 -0.85 3.33
N ILE A 78 -12.72 -0.70 2.24
CA ILE A 78 -14.14 -1.01 2.19
C ILE A 78 -14.31 -2.31 1.43
N TYR A 79 -14.98 -3.27 2.07
CA TYR A 79 -15.32 -4.55 1.47
C TYR A 79 -16.82 -4.57 1.18
N PHE A 80 -17.17 -4.54 -0.09
CA PHE A 80 -18.55 -4.56 -0.55
C PHE A 80 -19.06 -5.99 -0.55
N ASN A 81 -20.11 -6.25 0.23
CA ASN A 81 -20.77 -7.55 0.24
C ASN A 81 -21.69 -7.67 -1.00
N PRO A 82 -21.40 -8.55 -1.97
CA PRO A 82 -22.23 -8.69 -3.17
C PRO A 82 -23.62 -9.28 -2.89
N TYR A 83 -23.83 -9.85 -1.69
CA TYR A 83 -25.11 -10.41 -1.26
C TYR A 83 -25.90 -9.48 -0.34
N ALA A 84 -25.47 -8.22 -0.17
CA ALA A 84 -26.20 -7.27 0.64
C ALA A 84 -27.59 -6.99 0.05
N THR A 85 -28.64 -7.11 0.87
CA THR A 85 -30.02 -6.76 0.47
C THR A 85 -30.18 -5.26 0.24
N VAL A 86 -29.37 -4.45 0.93
CA VAL A 86 -29.23 -3.01 0.71
C VAL A 86 -27.74 -2.72 0.52
N PRO A 87 -27.24 -2.64 -0.73
CA PRO A 87 -25.83 -2.42 -0.98
C PRO A 87 -25.39 -1.01 -0.57
N LEU A 88 -24.16 -0.90 -0.10
CA LEU A 88 -23.51 0.39 0.14
C LEU A 88 -23.19 1.03 -1.20
N ASP A 89 -23.61 2.28 -1.39
CA ASP A 89 -23.22 3.09 -2.55
C ASP A 89 -21.71 3.41 -2.47
N PRO A 90 -20.89 2.94 -3.44
CA PRO A 90 -19.44 3.19 -3.43
C PRO A 90 -19.09 4.68 -3.46
N ASP A 91 -19.94 5.53 -4.07
CA ASP A 91 -19.66 6.95 -4.23
C ASP A 91 -19.65 7.70 -2.88
N VAL A 92 -20.30 7.16 -1.85
CA VAL A 92 -20.25 7.70 -0.47
C VAL A 92 -18.81 7.73 0.07
N PHE A 93 -17.95 6.83 -0.41
CA PHE A 93 -16.55 6.75 -0.05
C PHE A 93 -15.62 6.92 -1.26
N GLY A 94 -16.06 7.68 -2.27
CA GLY A 94 -15.30 7.97 -3.49
C GLY A 94 -14.13 8.93 -3.24
N HIS A 95 -13.05 8.43 -2.64
CA HIS A 95 -11.82 9.19 -2.40
C HIS A 95 -10.59 8.39 -2.85
N TYR A 96 -9.61 9.06 -3.46
CA TYR A 96 -8.39 8.42 -4.00
C TYR A 96 -7.62 7.60 -2.96
N ASP A 97 -7.57 8.09 -1.72
CA ASP A 97 -6.86 7.39 -0.64
C ASP A 97 -7.63 6.19 -0.05
N ILE A 98 -8.93 6.03 -0.37
CA ILE A 98 -9.75 4.93 0.15
C ILE A 98 -9.66 3.73 -0.80
N THR A 99 -9.47 2.56 -0.22
CA THR A 99 -9.36 1.32 -0.97
C THR A 99 -10.71 0.61 -1.05
N HIS A 100 -11.15 0.27 -2.26
CA HIS A 100 -12.40 -0.44 -2.49
C HIS A 100 -12.14 -1.88 -2.92
N ASN A 101 -12.83 -2.82 -2.28
CA ASN A 101 -12.69 -4.25 -2.54
C ASN A 101 -14.08 -4.84 -2.84
N PHE A 102 -14.26 -5.27 -4.07
CA PHE A 102 -15.48 -5.90 -4.56
C PHE A 102 -15.24 -7.40 -4.82
N PHE A 103 -16.34 -8.12 -5.05
CA PHE A 103 -16.30 -9.51 -5.47
C PHE A 103 -17.24 -9.70 -6.67
N ASP A 104 -16.68 -10.12 -7.79
CA ASP A 104 -17.43 -10.48 -8.99
C ASP A 104 -17.98 -11.90 -8.82
N ILE A 105 -19.29 -12.00 -8.60
CA ILE A 105 -19.96 -13.28 -8.37
C ILE A 105 -20.00 -14.16 -9.62
N GLU A 106 -19.96 -13.59 -10.82
CA GLU A 106 -20.01 -14.35 -12.06
C GLU A 106 -18.64 -14.98 -12.35
N ARG A 107 -17.57 -14.21 -12.14
CA ARG A 107 -16.19 -14.66 -12.35
C ARG A 107 -15.59 -15.40 -11.16
N GLN A 108 -16.21 -15.29 -9.98
CA GLN A 108 -15.69 -15.81 -8.70
C GLN A 108 -14.33 -15.21 -8.34
N GLU A 109 -14.18 -13.90 -8.56
CA GLU A 109 -12.91 -13.18 -8.42
C GLU A 109 -13.06 -11.93 -7.53
N CYS A 110 -12.03 -11.67 -6.73
CA CYS A 110 -11.92 -10.40 -6.01
C CYS A 110 -11.47 -9.30 -6.97
N ILE A 111 -12.20 -8.19 -6.98
CA ILE A 111 -11.80 -6.97 -7.68
C ILE A 111 -11.28 -6.00 -6.62
N MET A 112 -9.97 -5.73 -6.68
CA MET A 112 -9.27 -4.85 -5.74
C MET A 112 -8.96 -3.54 -6.45
N GLU A 113 -9.64 -2.47 -6.06
CA GLU A 113 -9.41 -1.11 -6.57
C GLU A 113 -8.49 -0.36 -5.60
N HIS A 114 -7.20 -0.58 -5.79
CA HIS A 114 -6.13 0.04 -4.99
C HIS A 114 -5.46 1.12 -5.84
N HIS A 115 -5.40 2.34 -5.32
CA HIS A 115 -4.67 3.42 -5.96
C HIS A 115 -3.17 3.34 -5.65
N ASP A 116 -2.34 3.97 -6.48
CA ASP A 116 -0.90 4.06 -6.19
C ASP A 116 -0.69 4.70 -4.81
N GLN A 117 0.17 4.12 -3.98
CA GLN A 117 0.38 4.45 -2.55
C GLN A 117 -0.64 3.93 -1.53
N SER A 118 -1.74 3.25 -1.90
CA SER A 118 -2.67 2.68 -0.92
C SER A 118 -1.93 1.83 0.13
N LEU A 119 -2.24 2.01 1.42
CA LEU A 119 -1.62 1.23 2.50
C LEU A 119 -2.24 -0.18 2.51
N VAL A 120 -1.44 -1.18 2.17
CA VAL A 120 -1.89 -2.58 2.11
C VAL A 120 -1.81 -3.25 3.48
N SER A 121 -0.80 -2.89 4.27
CA SER A 121 -0.64 -3.44 5.61
C SER A 121 0.21 -2.54 6.50
N ARG A 122 -0.08 -2.60 7.81
CA ARG A 122 0.71 -1.95 8.86
C ARG A 122 0.85 -2.89 10.05
N GLN A 123 2.07 -3.02 10.56
CA GLN A 123 2.41 -3.86 11.70
C GLN A 123 3.28 -3.06 12.68
N ILE A 124 3.06 -3.26 13.98
CA ILE A 124 4.00 -2.84 15.02
C ILE A 124 4.79 -4.06 15.46
N ILE A 125 6.11 -3.95 15.36
CA ILE A 125 7.05 -4.99 15.77
C ILE A 125 7.69 -4.50 17.08
N GLY A 126 7.50 -5.25 18.15
CA GLY A 126 8.15 -5.03 19.44
C GLY A 126 9.20 -6.10 19.71
N PHE A 127 10.27 -5.72 20.39
CA PHE A 127 11.33 -6.60 20.89
C PHE A 127 11.44 -6.48 22.41
#